data_AF-A0A7D6ZLV0-F1
#
_entry.id   AF-A0A7D6ZLV0-F1
#
_cell.length_a   1.000
_cell.length_b   1.000
_cell.length_c   1.000
_cell.angle_alpha   90.00
_cell.angle_beta   90.00
_cell.angle_gamma   90.00
#
_symmetry.space_group_name_H-M   'P 1'
#
loop_
_entity.id
_entity.type
_entity.pdbx_description
1 polymer ?
#
loop_
_entity_poly.entity_id
_entity_poly.type
_entity_poly.pdbx_seq_one_letter_code
_entity_poly.pdbx_strand_id
1 'polypeptide(L)'
;MTNESRRVGPWATRFDSEEAFAAAESAARATALRDHDLTPVLRFDEIYGSGPNNDKATAFGFDPHTPVAPDGSYNYVHGDFSAGLVYAVYRPAPQAVSGIGPEVPAELANTTMWPYPGGNLDPTTVPLSSLGLDIDGVDRRFVHFCAAGLGVEAADDLHELRPTFELAWPDYRDTIRTGLTHLVQHRPIDPRTWYELTYIPFSTPDQLALYLAQVYAYLFDGFDSMPVAP
;
A
#
# COMPACT_ATOMS: atom_id res chain seq x y z
N MET A 1 -33.28 -0.36 -4.46
CA MET A 1 -31.93 -0.12 -5.01
C MET A 1 -30.98 -1.02 -4.26
N THR A 2 -30.74 -2.19 -4.83
CA THR A 2 -29.88 -3.23 -4.26
C THR A 2 -28.42 -2.79 -4.39
N ASN A 3 -27.69 -2.83 -3.27
CA ASN A 3 -26.24 -2.65 -3.18
C ASN A 3 -25.54 -3.33 -4.36
N GLU A 4 -25.02 -2.53 -5.30
CA GLU A 4 -24.06 -3.02 -6.28
C GLU A 4 -22.85 -3.52 -5.51
N SER A 5 -22.49 -4.78 -5.74
CA SER A 5 -21.27 -5.38 -5.23
C SER A 5 -20.11 -4.45 -5.54
N ARG A 6 -19.43 -3.94 -4.51
CA ARG A 6 -18.11 -3.34 -4.67
C ARG A 6 -17.25 -4.37 -5.41
N ARG A 7 -16.86 -4.03 -6.62
CA ARG A 7 -16.22 -4.92 -7.59
C ARG A 7 -14.76 -5.06 -7.16
N VAL A 8 -14.34 -6.25 -6.79
CA VAL A 8 -13.00 -6.47 -6.19
C VAL A 8 -12.32 -7.64 -6.89
N GLY A 9 -11.09 -7.40 -7.32
CA GLY A 9 -10.14 -8.37 -7.86
C GLY A 9 -8.81 -7.65 -8.07
N PRO A 10 -7.68 -8.36 -8.23
CA PRO A 10 -6.43 -7.70 -8.61
C PRO A 10 -6.64 -6.99 -9.95
N TRP A 11 -6.45 -5.67 -9.94
CA TRP A 11 -6.56 -4.83 -11.13
C TRP A 11 -5.19 -4.74 -11.80
N ALA A 12 -5.12 -4.97 -13.10
CA ALA A 12 -3.99 -4.51 -13.89
C ALA A 12 -4.14 -3.00 -14.07
N THR A 13 -3.25 -2.22 -13.48
CA THR A 13 -3.35 -0.75 -13.44
C THR A 13 -2.16 -0.08 -14.10
N ARG A 14 -2.36 1.15 -14.58
CA ARG A 14 -1.28 2.02 -15.07
C ARG A 14 -1.71 3.47 -15.09
N PHE A 15 -0.74 4.38 -15.05
CA PHE A 15 -0.94 5.75 -15.51
C PHE A 15 -0.98 5.78 -17.03
N ASP A 16 -1.82 6.64 -17.62
CA ASP A 16 -1.99 6.71 -19.08
C ASP A 16 -1.14 7.78 -19.75
N SER A 17 -0.41 8.61 -18.97
CA SER A 17 0.61 9.52 -19.49
C SER A 17 1.75 9.77 -18.50
N GLU A 18 2.90 10.21 -19.02
CA GLU A 18 4.04 10.64 -18.21
C GLU A 18 3.69 11.85 -17.33
N GLU A 19 2.87 12.78 -17.82
CA GLU A 19 2.40 13.93 -17.04
C GLU A 19 1.52 13.49 -15.86
N ALA A 20 0.65 12.50 -16.06
CA ALA A 20 -0.17 11.95 -14.98
C ALA A 20 0.71 11.29 -13.92
N PHE A 21 1.68 10.45 -14.33
CA PHE A 21 2.66 9.84 -13.43
C PHE A 21 3.47 10.91 -12.68
N ALA A 22 4.02 11.90 -13.37
CA ALA A 22 4.86 12.94 -12.77
C ALA A 22 4.10 13.79 -11.74
N ALA A 23 2.82 14.09 -11.99
CA ALA A 23 1.97 14.79 -11.03
C ALA A 23 1.74 13.94 -9.75
N ALA A 24 1.45 12.65 -9.91
CA ALA A 24 1.33 11.72 -8.80
C ALA A 24 2.64 11.59 -8.01
N GLU A 25 3.77 11.41 -8.70
CA GLU A 25 5.08 11.28 -8.05
C GLU A 25 5.44 12.54 -7.25
N SER A 26 5.19 13.72 -7.82
CA SER A 26 5.45 14.99 -7.14
C SER A 26 4.60 15.14 -5.87
N ALA A 27 3.30 14.82 -5.95
CA ALA A 27 2.39 14.89 -4.81
C ALA A 27 2.73 13.86 -3.72
N ALA A 28 3.00 12.61 -4.11
CA ALA A 28 3.35 11.52 -3.20
C ALA A 28 4.67 11.81 -2.49
N ARG A 29 5.69 12.27 -3.20
CA ARG A 29 7.00 12.61 -2.63
C ARG A 29 6.92 13.79 -1.67
N ALA A 30 6.15 14.82 -2.01
CA ALA A 30 5.94 15.96 -1.11
C ALA A 30 5.21 15.52 0.17
N THR A 31 4.24 14.61 0.05
CA THR A 31 3.53 14.03 1.20
C THR A 31 4.44 13.16 2.06
N ALA A 32 5.26 12.30 1.44
CA ALA A 32 6.24 11.47 2.14
C ALA A 32 7.16 12.30 3.04
N LEU A 33 7.73 13.38 2.51
CA LEU A 33 8.61 14.28 3.27
C LEU A 33 7.85 15.05 4.36
N ARG A 34 6.64 15.52 4.08
CA ARG A 34 5.85 16.29 5.05
C ARG A 34 5.43 15.44 6.25
N ASP A 35 5.00 14.21 5.99
CA ASP A 35 4.35 13.36 6.98
C ASP A 35 5.31 12.27 7.51
N HIS A 36 6.57 12.26 7.07
CA HIS A 36 7.56 11.23 7.38
C HIS A 36 7.02 9.82 7.09
N ASP A 37 6.52 9.62 5.87
CA ASP A 37 5.89 8.36 5.44
C ASP A 37 6.59 7.85 4.17
N LEU A 38 7.20 6.68 4.23
CA LEU A 38 7.83 6.08 3.05
C LEU A 38 6.81 5.44 2.10
N THR A 39 5.56 5.30 2.52
CA THR A 39 4.53 4.54 1.81
C THR A 39 3.24 5.33 1.59
N PRO A 40 3.29 6.64 1.24
CA PRO A 40 2.11 7.47 1.25
C PRO A 40 1.04 6.93 0.28
N VAL A 41 -0.20 6.95 0.75
CA VAL A 41 -1.38 6.67 -0.07
C VAL A 41 -2.20 7.95 -0.19
N LEU A 42 -2.42 8.39 -1.43
CA LEU A 42 -3.12 9.64 -1.74
C LEU A 42 -4.41 9.35 -2.47
N ARG A 43 -5.41 10.22 -2.32
CA ARG A 43 -6.64 10.09 -3.10
C ARG A 43 -6.45 10.67 -4.50
N PHE A 44 -7.10 10.06 -5.50
CA PHE A 44 -7.02 10.52 -6.89
C PHE A 44 -7.51 11.96 -7.07
N ASP A 45 -8.57 12.33 -6.35
CA ASP A 45 -9.18 13.66 -6.40
C ASP A 45 -8.29 14.75 -5.77
N GLU A 46 -7.41 14.40 -4.83
CA GLU A 46 -6.41 15.30 -4.26
C GLU A 46 -5.29 15.65 -5.26
N ILE A 47 -4.98 14.74 -6.19
CA ILE A 47 -3.90 14.90 -7.18
C ILE A 47 -4.43 15.56 -8.46
N TYR A 48 -5.55 15.05 -8.99
CA TYR A 48 -6.04 15.41 -10.33
C TYR A 48 -7.30 16.27 -10.31
N GLY A 49 -7.86 16.56 -9.13
CA GLY A 49 -9.11 17.28 -8.95
C GLY A 49 -10.34 16.37 -9.06
N SER A 50 -11.50 16.92 -8.70
CA SER A 50 -12.77 16.19 -8.74
C SER A 50 -13.28 16.00 -10.18
N GLY A 51 -13.81 14.81 -10.48
CA GLY A 51 -14.43 14.51 -11.77
C GLY A 51 -13.94 13.18 -12.37
N PRO A 52 -14.43 12.82 -13.56
CA PRO A 52 -13.99 11.62 -14.25
C PRO A 52 -12.57 11.83 -14.80
N ASN A 53 -11.55 11.49 -14.00
CA ASN A 53 -10.12 11.54 -14.35
C ASN A 53 -9.71 10.36 -15.25
N ASN A 54 -10.56 10.05 -16.23
CA ASN A 54 -10.47 8.86 -17.09
C ASN A 54 -9.31 8.92 -18.09
N ASP A 55 -8.60 10.06 -18.16
CA ASP A 55 -7.41 10.27 -18.97
C ASP A 55 -6.11 10.15 -18.17
N LYS A 56 -6.19 9.92 -16.85
CA LYS A 56 -5.00 9.88 -15.96
C LYS A 56 -4.50 8.47 -15.70
N ALA A 57 -5.42 7.53 -15.57
CA ALA A 57 -5.10 6.14 -15.29
C ALA A 57 -6.18 5.20 -15.81
N THR A 58 -5.74 3.99 -16.11
CA THR A 58 -6.61 2.89 -16.51
C THR A 58 -6.38 1.70 -15.57
N ALA A 59 -7.48 1.02 -15.23
CA ALA A 59 -7.48 -0.24 -14.51
C ALA A 59 -8.35 -1.25 -15.26
N PHE A 60 -7.85 -2.48 -15.44
CA PHE A 60 -8.57 -3.60 -16.03
C PHE A 60 -8.54 -4.80 -15.10
N GLY A 61 -9.69 -5.44 -14.89
CA GLY A 61 -9.79 -6.60 -14.02
C GLY A 61 -10.71 -7.68 -14.60
N PHE A 62 -10.68 -8.85 -13.97
CA PHE A 62 -11.67 -9.89 -14.20
C PHE A 62 -12.84 -9.70 -13.24
N ASP A 63 -14.07 -9.73 -13.76
CA ASP A 63 -15.26 -9.80 -12.91
C ASP A 63 -15.68 -11.27 -12.70
N PRO A 64 -15.46 -11.86 -11.51
CA PRO A 64 -15.84 -13.25 -11.25
C PRO A 64 -17.37 -13.44 -11.15
N HIS A 65 -18.16 -12.37 -11.11
CA HIS A 65 -19.61 -12.39 -10.94
C HIS A 65 -20.39 -12.13 -12.23
N THR A 66 -19.75 -11.63 -13.29
CA THR A 66 -20.38 -11.45 -14.61
C THR A 66 -20.17 -12.72 -15.44
N PRO A 67 -21.24 -13.32 -16.02
CA PRO A 67 -21.13 -14.57 -16.75
C PRO A 67 -20.14 -14.46 -17.90
N VAL A 68 -19.22 -15.42 -17.97
CA VAL A 68 -18.43 -15.76 -19.15
C VAL A 68 -19.34 -15.61 -20.37
N ALA A 69 -18.94 -14.82 -21.36
CA ALA A 69 -19.76 -14.59 -22.55
C ALA A 69 -20.16 -15.95 -23.16
N PRO A 70 -21.25 -16.02 -23.97
CA PRO A 70 -21.77 -17.29 -24.48
C PRO A 70 -20.75 -18.18 -25.22
N ASP A 71 -19.62 -17.61 -25.63
CA ASP A 71 -18.51 -18.25 -26.32
C ASP A 71 -17.38 -18.76 -25.39
N GLY A 72 -17.49 -18.58 -24.07
CA GLY A 72 -16.44 -18.98 -23.13
C GLY A 72 -15.39 -17.89 -22.83
N SER A 73 -15.54 -16.67 -23.37
CA SER A 73 -14.59 -15.56 -23.12
C SER A 73 -14.85 -14.83 -21.80
N TYR A 74 -13.77 -14.37 -21.17
CA TYR A 74 -13.81 -13.58 -19.94
C TYR A 74 -14.24 -12.14 -20.23
N ASN A 75 -15.16 -11.60 -19.43
CA ASN A 75 -15.49 -10.18 -19.48
C ASN A 75 -14.44 -9.39 -18.70
N TYR A 76 -13.66 -8.59 -19.41
CA TYR A 76 -12.82 -7.58 -18.78
C TYR A 76 -13.69 -6.40 -18.35
N VAL A 77 -13.47 -5.93 -17.12
CA VAL A 77 -14.11 -4.72 -16.58
C VAL A 77 -13.08 -3.62 -16.41
N HIS A 78 -13.53 -2.37 -16.57
CA HIS A 78 -12.73 -1.19 -16.27
C HIS A 78 -12.96 -0.74 -14.83
N GLY A 79 -11.88 -0.34 -14.15
CA GLY A 79 -11.95 0.28 -12.83
C GLY A 79 -12.41 1.74 -12.91
N ASP A 80 -13.11 2.18 -11.86
CA ASP A 80 -13.54 3.56 -11.68
C ASP A 80 -12.63 4.26 -10.66
N PHE A 81 -12.03 5.39 -11.03
CA PHE A 81 -11.14 6.16 -10.16
C PHE A 81 -11.85 7.28 -9.37
N SER A 82 -13.19 7.31 -9.36
CA SER A 82 -13.95 8.27 -8.54
C SER A 82 -13.66 8.17 -7.04
N ALA A 83 -13.32 6.97 -6.57
CA ALA A 83 -12.77 6.70 -5.23
C ALA A 83 -11.33 6.14 -5.30
N GLY A 84 -10.63 6.48 -6.37
CA GLY A 84 -9.30 5.97 -6.66
C GLY A 84 -8.24 6.46 -5.68
N LEU A 85 -7.16 5.70 -5.60
CA LEU A 85 -6.00 5.96 -4.76
C LEU A 85 -4.73 5.89 -5.61
N VAL A 86 -3.70 6.61 -5.21
CA VAL A 86 -2.33 6.44 -5.68
C VAL A 86 -1.51 5.93 -4.51
N TYR A 87 -0.88 4.77 -4.70
CA TYR A 87 0.03 4.17 -3.75
C TYR A 87 1.45 4.45 -4.23
N ALA A 88 2.32 4.90 -3.33
CA ALA A 88 3.74 5.03 -3.61
C ALA A 88 4.55 4.33 -2.53
N VAL A 89 5.68 3.74 -2.93
CA VAL A 89 6.66 3.16 -2.03
C VAL A 89 8.01 3.80 -2.33
N TYR A 90 8.59 4.40 -1.31
CA TYR A 90 9.91 5.00 -1.34
C TYR A 90 10.87 4.24 -0.42
N ARG A 91 12.15 4.34 -0.74
CA ARG A 91 13.24 4.04 0.17
C ARG A 91 14.11 5.28 0.34
N PRO A 92 14.74 5.48 1.51
CA PRO A 92 15.76 6.49 1.65
C PRO A 92 16.91 6.23 0.66
N ALA A 93 17.42 7.28 0.05
CA ALA A 93 18.62 7.21 -0.77
C ALA A 93 19.88 7.18 0.13
N PRO A 94 21.02 6.62 -0.33
CA PRO A 94 22.21 6.45 0.51
C PRO A 94 22.80 7.76 1.09
N GLN A 95 22.47 8.90 0.49
CA GLN A 95 22.88 10.23 0.96
C GLN A 95 22.07 10.74 2.15
N ALA A 96 20.93 10.13 2.49
CA ALA A 96 20.12 10.52 3.65
C ALA A 96 20.90 10.31 4.96
N VAL A 97 20.69 11.20 5.93
CA VAL A 97 21.42 11.15 7.20
C VAL A 97 20.71 10.23 8.19
N SER A 98 21.42 9.19 8.63
CA SER A 98 20.92 8.28 9.66
C SER A 98 20.56 9.04 10.95
N GLY A 99 19.41 8.71 11.53
CA GLY A 99 18.92 9.36 12.75
C GLY A 99 18.15 10.66 12.53
N ILE A 100 18.13 11.19 11.31
CA ILE A 100 17.28 12.33 10.92
C ILE A 100 16.19 11.85 9.96
N GLY A 101 16.58 11.12 8.92
CA GLY A 101 15.67 10.76 7.82
C GLY A 101 15.90 11.62 6.57
N PRO A 102 15.18 11.33 5.46
CA PRO A 102 15.17 12.20 4.28
C PRO A 102 14.59 13.60 4.58
N GLU A 103 15.26 14.66 4.15
CA GLU A 103 14.83 16.05 4.29
C GLU A 103 14.45 16.68 2.95
N VAL A 104 14.98 16.15 1.84
CA VAL A 104 14.74 16.68 0.49
C VAL A 104 14.28 15.62 -0.51
N PRO A 105 13.60 16.03 -1.60
CA PRO A 105 13.09 15.10 -2.61
C PRO A 105 14.13 14.11 -3.16
N ALA A 106 15.38 14.55 -3.34
CA ALA A 106 16.46 13.73 -3.87
C ALA A 106 16.94 12.62 -2.90
N GLU A 107 16.52 12.67 -1.64
CA GLU A 107 16.84 11.66 -0.61
C GLU A 107 15.77 10.56 -0.50
N LEU A 108 14.74 10.63 -1.32
CA LEU A 108 13.78 9.54 -1.52
C LEU A 108 14.03 8.92 -2.89
N ALA A 109 14.19 7.61 -2.97
CA ALA A 109 14.15 6.88 -4.23
C ALA A 109 12.78 6.22 -4.35
N ASN A 110 12.08 6.45 -5.47
CA ASN A 110 10.84 5.73 -5.74
C ASN A 110 11.20 4.28 -6.10
N THR A 111 10.56 3.34 -5.41
CA THR A 111 10.69 1.91 -5.68
C THR A 111 9.56 1.47 -6.59
N THR A 112 8.32 1.80 -6.20
CA THR A 112 7.14 1.54 -7.02
C THR A 112 6.06 2.59 -6.76
N MET A 113 5.20 2.83 -7.75
CA MET A 113 4.04 3.70 -7.64
C MET A 113 2.96 3.25 -8.63
N TRP A 114 1.73 3.12 -8.16
CA TRP A 114 0.62 2.67 -9.00
C TRP A 114 -0.71 3.35 -8.62
N PRO A 115 -1.58 3.58 -9.61
CA PRO A 115 -2.95 4.02 -9.36
C PRO A 115 -3.83 2.80 -9.09
N TYR A 116 -4.83 2.93 -8.22
CA TYR A 116 -5.81 1.87 -7.97
C TYR A 116 -7.24 2.45 -7.92
N PRO A 117 -8.26 1.79 -8.48
CA PRO A 117 -9.64 2.31 -8.51
C PRO A 117 -10.35 2.33 -7.13
N GLY A 118 -9.62 2.01 -6.05
CA GLY A 118 -10.15 1.97 -4.69
C GLY A 118 -10.63 0.57 -4.27
N GLY A 119 -10.54 0.31 -2.97
CA GLY A 119 -10.87 -0.98 -2.35
C GLY A 119 -12.12 -0.96 -1.50
N ASN A 120 -12.43 -2.12 -0.91
CA ASN A 120 -13.48 -2.20 0.12
C ASN A 120 -13.11 -1.41 1.38
N LEU A 121 -11.81 -1.32 1.64
CA LEU A 121 -11.21 -0.69 2.79
C LEU A 121 -10.27 0.40 2.29
N ASP A 122 -10.59 1.65 2.63
CA ASP A 122 -9.80 2.81 2.23
C ASP A 122 -8.72 3.07 3.29
N PRO A 123 -7.43 2.83 2.99
CA PRO A 123 -6.34 2.98 3.95
C PRO A 123 -6.18 4.42 4.44
N THR A 124 -6.67 5.41 3.69
CA THR A 124 -6.56 6.84 4.04
C THR A 124 -7.57 7.25 5.11
N THR A 125 -8.72 6.55 5.21
CA THR A 125 -9.84 6.97 6.08
C THR A 125 -10.30 5.90 7.08
N VAL A 126 -9.96 4.63 6.90
CA VAL A 126 -10.36 3.54 7.82
C VAL A 126 -9.93 3.83 9.27
N PRO A 127 -10.82 3.83 10.27
CA PRO A 127 -10.42 4.11 11.66
C PRO A 127 -9.42 3.07 12.19
N LEU A 128 -8.35 3.51 12.86
CA LEU A 128 -7.36 2.58 13.45
C LEU A 128 -8.02 1.59 14.42
N SER A 129 -9.01 2.05 15.19
CA SER A 129 -9.75 1.23 16.15
C SER A 129 -10.53 0.10 15.47
N SER A 130 -11.00 0.30 14.24
CA SER A 130 -11.67 -0.75 13.46
C SER A 130 -10.72 -1.85 12.99
N LEU A 131 -9.42 -1.56 12.95
CA LEU A 131 -8.34 -2.51 12.64
C LEU A 131 -7.68 -3.07 13.91
N GLY A 132 -8.13 -2.65 15.10
CA GLY A 132 -7.46 -2.94 16.37
C GLY A 132 -6.04 -2.36 16.47
N LEU A 133 -5.77 -1.27 15.74
CA LEU A 133 -4.49 -0.56 15.66
C LEU A 133 -4.47 0.77 16.45
N ASP A 134 -5.53 1.08 17.18
CA ASP A 134 -5.62 2.27 18.05
C ASP A 134 -4.86 2.03 19.36
N ILE A 135 -3.53 2.05 19.26
CA ILE A 135 -2.59 1.85 20.36
C ILE A 135 -1.48 2.92 20.32
N ASP A 136 -0.85 3.16 21.47
CA ASP A 136 0.25 4.13 21.57
C ASP A 136 1.40 3.77 20.60
N GLY A 137 1.85 4.77 19.84
CA GLY A 137 2.96 4.65 18.90
C GLY A 137 2.58 4.18 17.48
N VAL A 138 1.32 3.76 17.27
CA VAL A 138 0.80 3.43 15.93
C VAL A 138 -0.07 4.57 15.41
N ASP A 139 0.17 4.96 14.15
CA ASP A 139 -0.63 5.95 13.45
C ASP A 139 -0.93 5.51 12.01
N ARG A 140 -1.49 6.43 11.21
CA ARG A 140 -1.89 6.18 9.81
C ARG A 140 -0.74 5.66 8.94
N ARG A 141 0.51 6.04 9.21
CA ARG A 141 1.68 5.62 8.44
C ARG A 141 1.88 4.12 8.51
N PHE A 142 1.48 3.48 9.61
CA PHE A 142 1.51 2.02 9.70
C PHE A 142 0.48 1.36 8.79
N VAL A 143 -0.73 1.93 8.68
CA VAL A 143 -1.76 1.42 7.75
C VAL A 143 -1.32 1.59 6.30
N HIS A 144 -0.69 2.72 5.98
CA HIS A 144 -0.07 2.98 4.68
C HIS A 144 1.05 1.97 4.36
N PHE A 145 1.92 1.68 5.33
CA PHE A 145 2.95 0.66 5.18
C PHE A 145 2.36 -0.72 4.91
N CYS A 146 1.31 -1.12 5.63
CA CYS A 146 0.61 -2.37 5.34
C CYS A 146 -0.05 -2.37 3.96
N ALA A 147 -0.75 -1.30 3.58
CA ALA A 147 -1.52 -1.25 2.34
C ALA A 147 -0.65 -1.12 1.07
N ALA A 148 0.40 -0.30 1.13
CA ALA A 148 1.30 -0.04 0.03
C ALA A 148 2.54 -0.95 0.11
N GLY A 149 3.38 -0.79 1.14
CA GLY A 149 4.67 -1.49 1.25
C GLY A 149 4.55 -3.01 1.40
N LEU A 150 3.45 -3.51 1.97
CA LEU A 150 3.12 -4.94 2.05
C LEU A 150 1.94 -5.31 1.14
N GLY A 151 1.59 -4.44 0.20
CA GLY A 151 0.54 -4.66 -0.79
C GLY A 151 1.01 -5.52 -1.95
N VAL A 152 0.05 -6.05 -2.73
CA VAL A 152 0.30 -6.99 -3.83
C VAL A 152 1.32 -6.50 -4.88
N GLU A 153 1.42 -5.19 -5.10
CA GLU A 153 2.33 -4.59 -6.10
C GLU A 153 3.75 -4.34 -5.57
N ALA A 154 3.98 -4.41 -4.25
CA ALA A 154 5.23 -3.97 -3.63
C ALA A 154 5.78 -4.89 -2.53
N ALA A 155 5.04 -5.91 -2.10
CA ALA A 155 5.49 -6.79 -1.02
C ALA A 155 6.83 -7.47 -1.33
N ASP A 156 7.07 -7.78 -2.61
CA ASP A 156 8.34 -8.32 -3.08
C ASP A 156 9.46 -7.27 -3.11
N ASP A 157 9.15 -5.97 -3.07
CA ASP A 157 10.12 -4.88 -3.05
C ASP A 157 10.65 -4.57 -1.64
N LEU A 158 10.27 -5.32 -0.62
CA LEU A 158 10.87 -5.19 0.72
C LEU A 158 12.40 -5.34 0.68
N HIS A 159 12.94 -6.13 -0.27
CA HIS A 159 14.38 -6.25 -0.48
C HIS A 159 15.05 -4.94 -0.91
N GLU A 160 14.31 -4.06 -1.58
CA GLU A 160 14.77 -2.74 -1.97
C GLU A 160 14.83 -1.78 -0.79
N LEU A 161 13.90 -1.92 0.16
CA LEU A 161 13.78 -1.06 1.34
C LEU A 161 14.81 -1.40 2.42
N ARG A 162 14.99 -2.70 2.74
CA ARG A 162 15.86 -3.13 3.86
C ARG A 162 17.25 -2.47 3.88
N PRO A 163 18.00 -2.37 2.77
CA PRO A 163 19.36 -1.83 2.78
C PRO A 163 19.49 -0.39 3.26
N THR A 164 18.42 0.41 3.14
CA THR A 164 18.44 1.82 3.55
C THR A 164 17.35 2.16 4.55
N PHE A 165 16.63 1.16 5.07
CA PHE A 165 15.54 1.39 6.01
C PHE A 165 16.02 2.08 7.29
N GLU A 166 17.24 1.81 7.73
CA GLU A 166 17.90 2.49 8.86
C GLU A 166 18.13 4.00 8.67
N LEU A 167 18.04 4.49 7.44
CA LEU A 167 18.12 5.91 7.08
C LEU A 167 16.75 6.58 7.05
N ALA A 168 15.65 5.85 7.30
CA ALA A 168 14.33 6.42 7.42
C ALA A 168 14.19 7.25 8.71
N TRP A 169 13.18 8.12 8.77
CA TRP A 169 12.89 8.90 9.96
C TRP A 169 12.75 8.00 11.21
N PRO A 170 13.38 8.34 12.35
CA PRO A 170 13.31 7.52 13.55
C PRO A 170 11.89 7.23 14.02
N ASP A 171 11.01 8.24 14.00
CA ASP A 171 9.62 8.12 14.42
C ASP A 171 8.82 7.21 13.47
N TYR A 172 9.05 7.29 12.15
CA TYR A 172 8.46 6.35 11.20
C TYR A 172 8.86 4.90 11.51
N ARG A 173 10.16 4.64 11.71
CA ARG A 173 10.65 3.30 12.05
C ARG A 173 10.06 2.77 13.35
N ASP A 174 9.90 3.62 14.36
CA ASP A 174 9.29 3.26 15.62
C ASP A 174 7.80 2.92 15.46
N THR A 175 7.08 3.67 14.63
CA THR A 175 5.69 3.35 14.25
C THR A 175 5.59 2.00 13.55
N ILE A 176 6.47 1.70 12.58
CA ILE A 176 6.47 0.40 11.88
C ILE A 176 6.82 -0.74 12.85
N ARG A 177 7.84 -0.56 13.70
CA ARG A 177 8.24 -1.56 14.69
C ARG A 177 7.10 -1.87 15.65
N THR A 178 6.46 -0.84 16.18
CA THR A 178 5.36 -0.97 17.15
C THR A 178 4.16 -1.66 16.52
N GLY A 179 3.77 -1.24 15.31
CA GLY A 179 2.65 -1.83 14.57
C GLY A 179 2.88 -3.30 14.24
N LEU A 180 4.04 -3.67 13.69
CA LEU A 180 4.36 -5.07 13.38
C LEU A 180 4.41 -5.93 14.64
N THR A 181 5.02 -5.44 15.72
CA THR A 181 5.04 -6.13 17.02
C THR A 181 3.62 -6.43 17.50
N HIS A 182 2.74 -5.42 17.43
CA HIS A 182 1.35 -5.56 17.83
C HIS A 182 0.57 -6.57 16.98
N LEU A 183 0.74 -6.52 15.65
CA LEU A 183 0.10 -7.48 14.75
C LEU A 183 0.53 -8.93 15.04
N VAL A 184 1.81 -9.15 15.30
CA VAL A 184 2.36 -10.48 15.62
C VAL A 184 1.84 -11.00 16.96
N GLN A 185 1.81 -10.15 17.98
CA GLN A 185 1.47 -10.55 19.35
C GLN A 185 -0.04 -10.69 19.58
N HIS A 186 -0.83 -9.74 19.09
CA HIS A 186 -2.25 -9.62 19.42
C HIS A 186 -3.17 -10.05 18.28
N ARG A 187 -2.64 -10.16 17.05
CA ARG A 187 -3.36 -10.63 15.86
C ARG A 187 -4.73 -9.94 15.66
N PRO A 188 -4.81 -8.60 15.72
CA PRO A 188 -6.08 -7.88 15.67
C PRO A 188 -6.74 -7.90 14.28
N ILE A 189 -5.97 -8.21 13.23
CA ILE A 189 -6.43 -8.25 11.83
C ILE A 189 -6.51 -9.71 11.36
N ASP A 190 -7.66 -10.11 10.82
CA ASP A 190 -7.84 -11.42 10.21
C ASP A 190 -7.43 -11.44 8.71
N PRO A 191 -7.22 -12.61 8.10
CA PRO A 191 -6.81 -12.71 6.69
C PRO A 191 -7.75 -12.00 5.69
N ARG A 192 -9.05 -11.91 6.01
CA ARG A 192 -10.01 -11.24 5.13
C ARG A 192 -9.77 -9.73 5.15
N THR A 193 -9.66 -9.15 6.34
CA THR A 193 -9.39 -7.72 6.53
C THR A 193 -8.03 -7.36 5.96
N TRP A 194 -7.03 -8.24 6.12
CA TRP A 194 -5.72 -8.09 5.49
C TRP A 194 -5.82 -8.06 3.96
N TYR A 195 -6.58 -8.98 3.36
CA TYR A 195 -6.80 -9.00 1.91
C TYR A 195 -7.52 -7.74 1.43
N GLU A 196 -8.52 -7.24 2.17
CA GLU A 196 -9.22 -6.01 1.83
C GLU A 196 -8.30 -4.77 1.87
N LEU A 197 -7.22 -4.81 2.67
CA LEU A 197 -6.22 -3.75 2.80
C LEU A 197 -5.06 -3.88 1.78
N THR A 198 -4.61 -5.09 1.47
CA THR A 198 -3.34 -5.36 0.77
C THR A 198 -3.48 -6.11 -0.56
N TYR A 199 -4.64 -6.72 -0.81
CA TYR A 199 -4.92 -7.64 -1.91
C TYR A 199 -4.08 -8.93 -1.92
N ILE A 200 -3.40 -9.25 -0.82
CA ILE A 200 -2.66 -10.51 -0.66
C ILE A 200 -3.47 -11.48 0.20
N PRO A 201 -3.88 -12.65 -0.34
CA PRO A 201 -4.68 -13.61 0.40
C PRO A 201 -3.82 -14.49 1.31
N PHE A 202 -4.29 -14.71 2.54
CA PHE A 202 -3.74 -15.72 3.45
C PHE A 202 -4.82 -16.76 3.78
N SER A 203 -4.46 -18.05 3.81
CA SER A 203 -5.45 -19.11 4.07
C SER A 203 -5.86 -19.19 5.53
N THR A 204 -4.97 -18.81 6.46
CA THR A 204 -5.22 -18.87 7.90
C THR A 204 -4.62 -17.67 8.64
N PRO A 205 -5.14 -17.32 9.83
CA PRO A 205 -4.54 -16.31 10.70
C PRO A 205 -3.08 -16.63 11.10
N ASP A 206 -2.74 -17.92 11.24
CA ASP A 206 -1.38 -18.34 11.57
C ASP A 206 -0.39 -18.09 10.43
N GLN A 207 -0.81 -18.29 9.17
CA GLN A 207 0.04 -17.95 8.01
C GLN A 207 0.32 -16.45 7.94
N LEU A 208 -0.72 -15.62 8.15
CA LEU A 208 -0.56 -14.17 8.20
C LEU A 208 0.38 -13.76 9.34
N ALA A 209 0.17 -14.29 10.55
CA ALA A 209 1.02 -13.98 11.69
C ALA A 209 2.49 -14.38 11.47
N LEU A 210 2.73 -15.53 10.82
CA LEU A 210 4.08 -15.98 10.47
C LEU A 210 4.75 -15.04 9.46
N TYR A 211 4.03 -14.65 8.39
CA TYR A 211 4.54 -13.70 7.40
C TYR A 211 4.92 -12.37 8.06
N LEU A 212 4.04 -11.81 8.91
CA LEU A 212 4.30 -10.55 9.59
C LEU A 212 5.47 -10.64 10.58
N ALA A 213 5.64 -11.77 11.25
CA ALA A 213 6.81 -12.02 12.10
C ALA A 213 8.11 -12.08 11.28
N GLN A 214 8.07 -12.64 10.07
CA GLN A 214 9.21 -12.63 9.15
C GLN A 214 9.51 -11.23 8.64
N VAL A 215 8.50 -10.43 8.30
CA VAL A 215 8.67 -9.00 7.92
C VAL A 215 9.33 -8.22 9.05
N TYR A 216 8.85 -8.38 10.28
CA TYR A 216 9.49 -7.77 11.46
C TYR A 216 10.96 -8.18 11.57
N ALA A 217 11.25 -9.49 11.54
CA ALA A 217 12.60 -10.00 11.70
C ALA A 217 13.54 -9.55 10.55
N TYR A 218 13.01 -9.43 9.34
CA TYR A 218 13.74 -8.98 8.16
C TYR A 218 14.16 -7.51 8.27
N LEU A 219 13.26 -6.65 8.75
CA LEU A 219 13.52 -5.22 8.89
C LEU A 219 14.31 -4.85 10.16
N PHE A 220 14.14 -5.59 11.25
CA PHE A 220 14.66 -5.17 12.57
C PHE A 220 15.64 -6.13 13.23
N ASP A 221 15.57 -7.44 12.94
CA ASP A 221 16.38 -8.46 13.63
C ASP A 221 17.50 -9.05 12.74
N GLY A 222 17.69 -8.52 11.53
CA GLY A 222 18.73 -8.97 10.61
C GLY A 222 18.46 -10.35 9.99
N PHE A 223 17.20 -10.77 9.90
CA PHE A 223 16.84 -12.01 9.20
C PHE A 223 17.16 -11.90 7.71
N ASP A 224 17.98 -12.80 7.16
CA ASP A 224 18.56 -12.62 5.82
C ASP A 224 17.60 -12.94 4.66
N SER A 225 16.62 -13.81 4.87
CA SER A 225 15.70 -14.21 3.82
C SER A 225 14.54 -13.22 3.69
N MET A 226 14.30 -12.74 2.46
CA MET A 226 13.12 -11.93 2.16
C MET A 226 11.84 -12.72 2.48
N PRO A 227 10.91 -12.17 3.29
CA PRO A 227 9.59 -12.76 3.48
C PRO A 227 8.85 -12.79 2.16
N VAL A 228 8.27 -13.93 1.80
CA VAL A 228 7.50 -14.10 0.57
C VAL A 228 6.05 -14.33 0.97
N ALA A 229 5.15 -13.52 0.43
CA ALA A 229 3.73 -13.73 0.61
C ALA A 229 3.23 -14.91 -0.26
N PRO A 230 2.13 -15.60 0.10
CA PRO A 230 1.63 -16.79 -0.60
C PRO A 230 1.27 -16.58 -2.07
#